data_AF-A0A962ZQ11-F1
#
_entry.id   AF-A0A962ZQ11-F1
#
_cell.length_a   1.000
_cell.length_b   1.000
_cell.length_c   1.000
_cell.angle_alpha   90.00
_cell.angle_beta   90.00
_cell.angle_gamma   90.00
#
_symmetry.space_group_name_H-M   'P 1'
#
loop_
_entity.id
_entity.type
_entity.pdbx_description
1 polymer ?
#
loop_
_entity_poly.entity_id
_entity_poly.type
_entity_poly.pdbx_seq_one_letter_code
_entity_poly.pdbx_strand_id
1 'polypeptide(L)'
;RKLQALVSADLPVTCQWISEEELTLQPELVRTLSVQPPKGAGKIRLLNIEAVDLQPCGGTHLRSTGEVGTVRVSKVEKKGSRNRRVYIELA
;
A
#
# COMPACT_ATOMS: atom_id res chain seq x y z
N ARG A 1 11.14 -12.36 -7.24
CA ARG A 1 11.58 -13.16 -6.08
C ARG A 1 11.17 -12.51 -4.76
N LYS A 2 11.60 -11.27 -4.45
CA LYS A 2 11.18 -10.58 -3.20
C LYS A 2 9.67 -10.40 -3.03
N LEU A 3 8.92 -10.10 -4.11
CA LEU A 3 7.46 -9.95 -4.05
C LEU A 3 6.75 -11.21 -3.54
N GLN A 4 6.99 -12.36 -4.18
CA GLN A 4 6.36 -13.62 -3.74
C GLN A 4 6.77 -13.97 -2.31
N ALA A 5 8.01 -13.68 -1.90
CA ALA A 5 8.45 -13.91 -0.52
C ALA A 5 7.64 -13.10 0.52
N LEU A 6 7.26 -11.85 0.20
CA LEU A 6 6.42 -11.02 1.08
C LEU A 6 4.99 -11.55 1.17
N VAL A 7 4.46 -12.10 0.08
CA VAL A 7 3.14 -12.74 0.06
C VAL A 7 3.18 -14.04 0.88
N SER A 8 4.17 -14.90 0.63
CA SER A 8 4.34 -16.17 1.33
C SER A 8 4.71 -16.03 2.81
N ALA A 9 5.14 -14.84 3.26
CA ALA A 9 5.38 -14.57 4.67
C ALA A 9 4.10 -14.42 5.51
N ASP A 10 2.93 -14.35 4.86
CA ASP A 10 1.61 -14.29 5.50
C ASP A 10 1.50 -13.21 6.59
N LEU A 11 2.02 -12.02 6.30
CA LEU A 11 2.10 -10.92 7.24
C LEU A 11 0.71 -10.35 7.53
N PRO A 12 0.39 -10.01 8.79
CA PRO A 12 -0.90 -9.46 9.14
C PRO A 12 -1.12 -8.10 8.48
N VAL A 13 -2.33 -7.91 7.95
CA VAL A 13 -2.79 -6.64 7.40
C VAL A 13 -3.78 -6.05 8.40
N THR A 14 -3.39 -4.95 9.03
CA THR A 14 -4.19 -4.27 10.05
C THR A 14 -4.56 -2.87 9.60
N CYS A 15 -5.62 -2.31 10.19
CA CYS A 15 -5.97 -0.92 9.97
C CYS A 15 -6.22 -0.18 11.27
N GLN A 16 -5.86 1.09 11.27
CA GLN A 16 -6.11 2.02 12.36
C GLN A 16 -6.61 3.35 11.79
N TRP A 17 -7.24 4.14 12.65
CA TRP A 17 -7.68 5.49 12.31
C TRP A 17 -6.80 6.51 13.02
N ILE A 18 -6.36 7.51 12.29
CA ILE A 18 -5.60 8.64 12.80
C ILE A 18 -6.36 9.95 12.54
N SER A 19 -6.02 11.00 13.26
CA SER A 19 -6.48 12.37 13.01
C SER A 19 -5.68 13.05 11.89
N GLU A 20 -6.15 14.20 11.45
CA GLU A 20 -5.42 15.01 10.46
C GLU A 20 -4.15 15.63 11.05
N GLU A 21 -4.16 15.93 12.35
CA GLU A 21 -3.00 16.41 13.09
C GLU A 21 -1.92 15.34 13.16
N GLU A 22 -2.27 14.09 13.46
CA GLU A 22 -1.35 12.97 13.47
C GLU A 22 -0.71 12.75 12.08
N LEU A 23 -1.49 12.86 11.00
CA LEU A 23 -0.95 12.79 9.64
C LEU A 23 -0.02 13.96 9.32
N THR A 24 -0.32 15.15 9.83
CA THR A 24 0.51 16.35 9.63
C THR A 24 1.87 16.21 10.31
N LEU A 25 1.94 15.47 11.43
CA LEU A 25 3.20 15.14 12.11
C LEU A 25 4.02 14.06 11.35
N GLN A 26 3.40 13.30 10.44
CA GLN A 26 4.01 12.21 9.68
C GLN A 26 3.76 12.36 8.17
N PRO A 27 4.26 13.44 7.54
CA PRO A 27 3.97 13.74 6.14
C PRO A 27 4.49 12.68 5.15
N GLU A 28 5.48 11.87 5.53
CA GLU A 28 6.05 10.78 4.74
C GLU A 28 5.08 9.61 4.50
N LEU A 29 3.99 9.52 5.26
CA LEU A 29 2.91 8.57 5.02
C LEU A 29 2.15 8.86 3.71
N VAL A 30 2.15 10.11 3.25
CA VAL A 30 1.54 10.50 1.97
C VAL A 30 2.58 10.35 0.86
N ARG A 31 2.63 9.17 0.24
CA ARG A 31 3.60 8.82 -0.81
C ARG A 31 3.13 9.12 -2.23
N THR A 32 1.87 9.47 -2.41
CA THR A 32 1.27 9.79 -3.69
C THR A 32 1.69 11.19 -4.15
N LEU A 33 2.30 11.27 -5.34
CA LEU A 33 2.79 12.53 -5.92
C LEU A 33 1.69 13.53 -6.32
N SER A 34 0.42 13.11 -6.31
CA SER A 34 -0.66 13.89 -6.94
C SER A 34 -1.96 13.96 -6.14
N VAL A 35 -2.12 13.15 -5.10
CA VAL A 35 -3.40 13.05 -4.37
C VAL A 35 -3.11 12.96 -2.88
N GLN A 36 -3.53 13.98 -2.12
CA GLN A 36 -3.57 13.90 -0.66
C GLN A 36 -4.87 13.21 -0.24
N PRO A 37 -4.90 12.54 0.93
CA PRO A 37 -6.16 12.12 1.55
C PRO A 37 -7.13 13.31 1.64
N PRO A 38 -8.43 13.11 1.36
CA PRO A 38 -9.41 14.19 1.44
C PRO A 38 -9.45 14.75 2.87
N LYS A 39 -9.20 16.05 2.99
CA LYS A 39 -9.26 16.79 4.26
C LYS A 39 -10.71 17.08 4.64
N GLY A 40 -11.00 17.17 5.93
CA GLY A 40 -12.32 17.48 6.47
C GLY A 40 -13.20 16.25 6.76
N ALA A 41 -12.70 15.03 6.56
CA ALA A 41 -13.39 13.80 6.97
C ALA A 41 -13.18 13.46 8.45
N GLY A 42 -12.28 14.18 9.15
CA GLY A 42 -12.04 14.08 10.59
C GLY A 42 -11.24 12.85 11.03
N LYS A 43 -11.24 11.76 10.26
CA LYS A 43 -10.40 10.57 10.50
C LYS A 43 -9.86 10.03 9.19
N ILE A 44 -8.59 9.63 9.22
CA ILE A 44 -7.87 9.05 8.09
C ILE A 44 -7.53 7.60 8.43
N ARG A 45 -7.88 6.68 7.53
CA ARG A 45 -7.60 5.26 7.72
C ARG A 45 -6.20 4.93 7.24
N LEU A 46 -5.36 4.42 8.15
CA LEU A 46 -4.06 3.84 7.84
C LEU A 46 -4.18 2.32 7.69
N LEU A 47 -3.53 1.80 6.66
CA LEU A 47 -3.29 0.38 6.45
C LEU A 47 -1.84 0.07 6.81
N ASN A 48 -1.65 -0.93 7.66
CA ASN A 48 -0.35 -1.39 8.11
C ASN A 48 -0.14 -2.84 7.66
N ILE A 49 0.95 -3.06 6.94
CA ILE A 49 1.51 -4.39 6.66
C ILE A 49 2.84 -4.44 7.41
N GLU A 50 2.89 -5.27 8.46
CA GLU A 50 3.98 -5.27 9.43
C GLU A 50 5.36 -5.36 8.76
N ALA A 51 6.26 -4.45 9.14
CA ALA A 51 7.63 -4.33 8.61
C ALA A 51 7.75 -4.13 7.08
N VAL A 52 6.64 -3.91 6.38
CA VAL A 52 6.59 -3.72 4.92
C VAL A 52 6.17 -2.30 4.57
N ASP A 53 5.00 -1.88 5.04
CA ASP A 53 4.45 -0.57 4.66
C ASP A 53 3.36 -0.08 5.60
N LEU A 54 3.28 1.24 5.75
CA LEU A 54 2.23 1.96 6.47
C LEU A 54 1.75 3.10 5.58
N GLN A 55 0.48 3.09 5.16
CA GLN A 55 -0.05 4.09 4.23
C GLN A 55 -1.51 4.45 4.48
N PRO A 56 -1.95 5.68 4.18
CA PRO A 56 -3.36 6.04 4.14
C PRO A 56 -4.09 5.29 3.01
N CYS A 57 -5.11 4.51 3.33
CA CYS A 57 -5.90 3.79 2.33
C CYS A 57 -7.37 3.60 2.77
N GLY A 58 -8.30 3.90 1.85
CA GLY A 58 -9.73 3.71 2.05
C GLY A 58 -10.31 2.39 1.50
N GLY A 59 -9.50 1.56 0.84
CA GLY A 59 -9.95 0.34 0.16
C GLY A 59 -10.31 -0.82 1.10
N THR A 60 -10.93 -1.87 0.56
CA THR A 60 -11.13 -3.14 1.29
C THR A 60 -9.89 -4.02 1.13
N HIS A 61 -9.41 -4.60 2.23
CA HIS A 61 -8.19 -5.41 2.23
C HIS A 61 -8.43 -6.80 2.82
N LEU A 62 -7.58 -7.74 2.42
CA LEU A 62 -7.44 -9.08 3.00
C LEU A 62 -6.89 -8.99 4.43
N ARG A 63 -6.99 -10.07 5.21
CA ARG A 63 -6.49 -10.07 6.60
C ARG A 63 -4.98 -10.29 6.71
N SER A 64 -4.37 -10.91 5.72
CA SER A 64 -2.92 -11.16 5.67
C SER A 64 -2.41 -11.16 4.23
N THR A 65 -1.09 -11.01 4.04
CA THR A 65 -0.49 -11.01 2.70
C THR A 65 -0.61 -12.36 2.01
N GLY A 66 -0.68 -13.47 2.75
CA GLY A 66 -0.77 -14.82 2.20
C GLY A 66 -2.09 -15.11 1.48
N GLU A 67 -3.18 -14.45 1.90
CA GLU A 67 -4.49 -14.55 1.24
C GLU A 67 -4.47 -14.07 -0.23
N VAL A 68 -3.44 -13.31 -0.65
CA VAL A 68 -3.25 -12.89 -2.06
C VAL A 68 -2.95 -14.09 -2.98
N GLY A 69 -2.34 -15.15 -2.46
CA GLY A 69 -1.99 -16.34 -3.24
C GLY A 69 -0.72 -16.18 -4.08
N THR A 70 -0.70 -16.76 -5.28
CA THR A 70 0.50 -16.73 -6.14
C THR A 70 0.49 -15.48 -7.00
N VAL A 71 1.63 -14.77 -7.04
CA VAL A 71 1.78 -13.55 -7.81
C VAL A 71 3.00 -13.58 -8.73
N ARG A 72 2.86 -13.03 -9.93
CA ARG A 72 3.98 -12.85 -10.86
C ARG A 72 3.95 -11.51 -11.55
N VAL A 73 5.14 -10.99 -11.86
CA VAL A 73 5.30 -9.82 -12.73
C VAL A 73 5.25 -10.31 -14.17
N SER A 74 4.18 -9.97 -14.90
CA SER A 74 4.00 -10.42 -16.28
C SER A 74 4.66 -9.50 -17.29
N LYS A 75 4.72 -8.20 -16.99
CA LYS A 75 5.29 -7.20 -17.89
C LYS A 75 5.83 -6.01 -17.11
N VAL A 76 6.93 -5.43 -17.62
CA VAL A 76 7.44 -4.13 -17.16
C VAL A 76 7.58 -3.21 -18.36
N GLU A 77 6.89 -2.08 -18.34
CA GLU A 77 6.91 -1.09 -19.42
C GLU A 77 7.55 0.22 -18.97
N LYS A 78 8.37 0.82 -19.83
CA LYS A 78 8.89 2.17 -19.63
C LYS A 78 7.83 3.21 -19.96
N LYS A 79 7.51 4.09 -19.01
CA LYS A 79 6.55 5.21 -19.18
C LYS A 79 7.27 6.55 -19.02
N GLY A 80 8.28 6.77 -19.86
CA GLY A 80 9.14 7.95 -19.81
C GLY A 80 10.44 7.73 -19.03
N SER A 81 11.15 8.82 -18.71
CA SER A 81 12.46 8.76 -18.05
C SER A 81 12.36 8.18 -16.63
N ARG A 82 11.46 8.74 -15.80
CA ARG A 82 11.33 8.42 -14.36
C ARG A 82 10.37 7.27 -14.03
N ASN A 83 9.34 7.04 -14.84
CA ASN A 83 8.29 6.09 -14.48
C ASN A 83 8.45 4.73 -15.19
N ARG A 84 8.12 3.67 -14.45
CA ARG A 84 7.92 2.31 -14.98
C ARG A 84 6.52 1.84 -14.57
N ARG A 85 5.83 1.14 -15.47
CA ARG A 85 4.59 0.45 -15.16
C ARG A 85 4.90 -1.04 -15.01
N VAL A 86 4.58 -1.58 -13.85
CA VAL A 86 4.75 -3.01 -13.54
C VAL A 86 3.36 -3.65 -13.57
N TYR A 87 3.19 -4.67 -14.39
CA TYR A 87 1.96 -5.45 -14.48
C TYR A 87 2.11 -6.69 -13.60
N ILE A 88 1.15 -6.91 -12.70
CA ILE A 88 1.13 -8.02 -11.76
C ILE A 88 -0.10 -8.87 -12.07
N GLU A 89 0.09 -10.17 -12.17
CA GLU A 89 -0.97 -11.16 -12.32
C GLU A 89 -1.12 -11.95 -11.02
N LEU A 90 -2.38 -12.17 -10.63
CA LEU A 90 -2.77 -13.16 -9.64
C LEU A 90 -2.95 -14.49 -10.38
N ALA A 91 -2.32 -15.54 -9.89
CA ALA A 91 -2.33 -16.87 -10.50
C ALA A 91 -3.23 -17.83 -9.72
#